data_AF-A0A2E6YJM4-F1
#
_entry.id   AF-A0A2E6YJM4-F1
#
_cell.length_a   1.000
_cell.length_b   1.000
_cell.length_c   1.000
_cell.angle_alpha   90.00
_cell.angle_beta   90.00
_cell.angle_gamma   90.00
#
_symmetry.space_group_name_H-M   'P 1'
#
loop_
_entity.id
_entity.type
_entity.pdbx_description
1 polymer ?
#
loop_
_entity_poly.entity_id
_entity_poly.type
_entity_poly.pdbx_seq_one_letter_code
_entity_poly.pdbx_strand_id
1 'polypeptide(L)'
;MKRITLLQQAFREFQCASQWVTSNPSRYVECLSKAESIIEILEIEDCGSVGGFDKENKCKAVTGFKLYDRFLTVIRKNNEYSDLKDECEFTVELLGEYYKVIHSFRSDILR
;
A
#
# COMPACT_ATOMS: atom_id res chain seq x y z
N MET A 1 10.16 8.04 -15.21
CA MET A 1 9.03 9.00 -15.15
C MET A 1 7.66 8.33 -14.96
N LYS A 2 7.33 7.18 -15.59
CA LYS A 2 6.03 6.50 -15.39
C LYS A 2 5.87 5.83 -14.02
N ARG A 3 6.94 5.21 -13.50
CA ARG A 3 6.93 4.44 -12.24
C ARG A 3 6.57 5.26 -11.00
N ILE A 4 7.30 6.34 -10.72
CA ILE A 4 6.99 7.22 -9.58
C ILE A 4 5.56 7.75 -9.65
N THR A 5 5.03 8.05 -10.84
CA THR A 5 3.62 8.45 -11.01
C THR A 5 2.65 7.35 -10.61
N LEU A 6 2.93 6.09 -10.98
CA LEU A 6 2.14 4.93 -10.56
C LEU A 6 2.22 4.74 -9.04
N LEU A 7 3.41 4.80 -8.46
CA LEU A 7 3.57 4.69 -7.00
C LEU A 7 2.82 5.80 -6.25
N GLN A 8 2.90 7.03 -6.74
CA GLN A 8 2.16 8.15 -6.18
C GLN A 8 0.64 7.94 -6.30
N GLN A 9 0.17 7.36 -7.41
CA GLN A 9 -1.23 7.02 -7.57
C GLN A 9 -1.65 5.91 -6.61
N ALA A 10 -0.88 4.82 -6.48
CA ALA A 10 -1.16 3.78 -5.49
C ALA A 10 -1.22 4.36 -4.07
N PHE A 11 -0.29 5.27 -3.73
CA PHE A 11 -0.28 5.95 -2.44
C PHE A 11 -1.57 6.76 -2.19
N ARG A 12 -2.00 7.55 -3.17
CA ARG A 12 -3.30 8.25 -3.12
C ARG A 12 -4.47 7.32 -2.92
N GLU A 13 -4.48 6.17 -3.57
CA GLU A 13 -5.58 5.21 -3.43
C GLU A 13 -5.59 4.58 -2.02
N PHE A 14 -4.43 4.33 -1.41
CA PHE A 14 -4.38 3.94 0.01
C PHE A 14 -4.85 5.04 0.96
N GLN A 15 -4.48 6.29 0.67
CA GLN A 15 -4.97 7.43 1.44
C GLN A 15 -6.49 7.57 1.27
N CYS A 16 -7.02 7.43 0.05
CA CYS A 16 -8.47 7.37 -0.19
C CYS A 16 -9.12 6.26 0.66
N ALA A 17 -8.58 5.04 0.62
CA ALA A 17 -9.15 3.92 1.36
C ALA A 17 -9.22 4.23 2.87
N SER A 18 -8.20 4.88 3.43
CA SER A 18 -8.20 5.28 4.84
C SER A 18 -9.37 6.20 5.23
N GLN A 19 -9.84 7.06 4.31
CA GLN A 19 -10.95 7.98 4.56
C GLN A 19 -12.31 7.26 4.64
N TRP A 20 -12.45 6.12 3.94
CA TRP A 20 -13.74 5.43 3.78
C TRP A 20 -13.90 4.18 4.63
N VAL A 21 -12.87 3.80 5.40
CA VAL A 21 -12.81 2.53 6.14
C VAL A 21 -14.02 2.28 7.05
N THR A 22 -14.60 3.33 7.64
CA THR A 22 -15.77 3.24 8.53
C THR A 22 -17.08 3.69 7.91
N SER A 23 -17.05 4.43 6.80
CA SER A 23 -18.19 5.24 6.34
C SER A 23 -18.73 4.80 4.98
N ASN A 24 -17.92 4.19 4.11
CA ASN A 24 -18.34 3.79 2.78
C ASN A 24 -17.55 2.57 2.26
N PRO A 25 -18.05 1.34 2.52
CA PRO A 25 -17.37 0.10 2.11
C PRO A 25 -17.13 0.01 0.60
N SER A 26 -18.06 0.50 -0.23
CA SER A 26 -17.91 0.44 -1.69
C SER A 26 -16.76 1.31 -2.18
N ARG A 27 -16.63 2.54 -1.65
CA ARG A 27 -15.51 3.44 -1.98
C ARG A 27 -14.18 2.91 -1.43
N TYR A 28 -14.20 2.34 -0.23
CA TYR A 28 -13.04 1.67 0.36
C TYR A 28 -12.52 0.56 -0.57
N VAL A 29 -13.40 -0.34 -1.03
CA VAL A 29 -13.04 -1.43 -1.95
C VAL A 29 -12.57 -0.90 -3.31
N GLU A 30 -13.24 0.13 -3.85
CA GLU A 30 -12.85 0.75 -5.12
C GLU A 30 -11.41 1.29 -5.08
N CYS A 31 -11.07 2.04 -4.03
CA CYS A 31 -9.72 2.60 -3.87
C CYS A 31 -8.67 1.50 -3.68
N LEU A 32 -8.95 0.47 -2.86
CA LEU A 32 -8.04 -0.66 -2.72
C LEU A 32 -7.82 -1.45 -4.02
N SER A 33 -8.88 -1.66 -4.81
CA SER A 33 -8.77 -2.36 -6.09
C SER A 33 -7.86 -1.62 -7.07
N LYS A 34 -7.96 -0.29 -7.12
CA LYS A 34 -7.06 0.54 -7.94
C LYS A 34 -5.61 0.47 -7.45
N ALA A 35 -5.39 0.56 -6.14
CA ALA A 35 -4.06 0.41 -5.55
C ALA A 35 -3.46 -0.96 -5.92
N GLU A 36 -4.25 -2.03 -5.81
CA GLU A 36 -3.83 -3.39 -6.14
C GLU A 36 -3.42 -3.53 -7.61
N SER A 37 -4.24 -3.09 -8.57
CA SER A 37 -3.89 -3.17 -9.99
C SER A 37 -2.58 -2.44 -10.31
N ILE A 38 -2.30 -1.32 -9.65
CA ILE A 38 -1.06 -0.58 -9.83
C ILE A 38 0.13 -1.37 -9.26
N ILE A 39 -0.02 -1.91 -8.05
CA ILE A 39 1.02 -2.74 -7.41
C ILE A 39 1.33 -3.96 -8.27
N GLU A 40 0.32 -4.61 -8.84
CA GLU A 40 0.49 -5.76 -9.73
C GLU A 40 1.29 -5.41 -10.98
N ILE A 41 1.02 -4.27 -11.61
CA ILE A 41 1.82 -3.77 -12.74
C ILE A 41 3.29 -3.61 -12.33
N LEU A 42 3.54 -2.97 -11.18
CA LEU A 42 4.89 -2.71 -10.69
C LEU A 42 5.61 -4.01 -10.29
N GLU A 43 4.91 -4.97 -9.70
CA GLU A 43 5.45 -6.30 -9.39
C GLU A 43 5.81 -7.06 -10.67
N ILE A 44 4.94 -7.06 -11.69
CA ILE A 44 5.25 -7.68 -12.99
C ILE A 44 6.48 -7.03 -13.62
N GLU A 45 6.63 -5.70 -13.55
CA GLU A 45 7.82 -5.00 -14.04
C GLU A 45 9.09 -5.38 -13.25
N ASP A 46 8.98 -5.57 -11.93
CA ASP A 46 10.13 -5.82 -11.04
C ASP A 46 10.58 -7.29 -11.01
N CYS A 47 9.67 -8.24 -11.22
CA CYS A 47 9.96 -9.67 -11.03
C CYS A 47 9.20 -10.62 -11.98
N GLY A 48 8.41 -10.10 -12.92
CA GLY A 48 7.70 -10.90 -13.92
C GLY A 48 6.49 -11.68 -13.39
N SER A 49 6.04 -11.44 -12.15
CA SER A 49 4.87 -12.13 -11.58
C SER A 49 4.14 -11.31 -10.51
N VAL A 50 2.82 -11.49 -10.42
CA VAL A 50 1.96 -10.86 -9.39
C VAL A 50 2.14 -11.55 -8.05
N GLY A 51 2.27 -10.75 -6.99
CA GLY A 51 2.65 -11.24 -5.66
C GLY A 51 4.03 -11.89 -5.67
N GLY A 52 4.81 -11.69 -6.74
CA GLY A 52 6.10 -12.29 -7.02
C GLY A 52 7.15 -11.84 -6.03
N PHE A 53 7.18 -12.51 -4.89
CA PHE A 53 8.17 -12.30 -3.84
C PHE A 53 9.56 -12.61 -4.38
N ASP A 54 10.40 -11.59 -4.42
CA ASP A 54 11.82 -11.74 -4.67
C ASP A 54 12.45 -12.52 -3.50
N LYS A 55 13.33 -13.50 -3.80
CA LYS A 55 14.13 -14.18 -2.76
C LYS A 55 14.96 -13.16 -1.97
N GLU A 56 15.36 -12.07 -2.62
CA GLU A 56 16.16 -10.97 -2.08
C GLU A 56 15.30 -9.90 -1.37
N ASN A 57 14.03 -9.73 -1.77
CA ASN A 57 13.11 -8.76 -1.18
C ASN A 57 11.75 -9.38 -0.86
N LYS A 58 11.68 -9.99 0.33
CA LYS A 58 10.43 -10.56 0.85
C LYS A 58 9.52 -9.46 1.36
N CYS A 59 8.23 -9.57 1.04
CA CYS A 59 7.21 -8.74 1.68
C CYS A 59 7.24 -8.99 3.19
N LYS A 60 7.51 -7.93 3.95
CA LYS A 60 7.47 -7.96 5.40
C LYS A 60 6.10 -7.47 5.83
N ALA A 61 5.40 -8.27 6.63
CA ALA A 61 4.20 -7.81 7.30
C ALA A 61 4.62 -6.77 8.36
N VAL A 62 4.52 -5.49 8.01
CA VAL A 62 4.89 -4.38 8.91
C VAL A 62 3.63 -3.73 9.46
N THR A 63 2.59 -3.62 8.64
CA THR A 63 1.35 -2.92 8.99
C THR A 63 0.21 -3.84 9.41
N GLY A 64 0.34 -5.14 9.15
CA GLY A 64 -0.78 -6.09 9.27
C GLY A 64 -1.81 -5.93 8.13
N PHE A 65 -1.56 -5.02 7.19
CA PHE A 65 -2.38 -4.80 6.01
C PHE A 65 -1.60 -5.24 4.75
N LYS A 66 -1.83 -6.49 4.35
CA LYS A 66 -1.04 -7.20 3.33
C LYS A 66 -0.84 -6.41 2.02
N LEU A 67 -1.86 -5.70 1.54
CA LEU A 67 -1.77 -4.95 0.29
C LEU A 67 -0.85 -3.71 0.42
N TYR A 68 -0.89 -3.02 1.55
CA TYR A 68 0.01 -1.91 1.83
C TYR A 68 1.44 -2.41 2.06
N ASP A 69 1.61 -3.54 2.74
CA ASP A 69 2.93 -4.16 2.92
C ASP A 69 3.58 -4.55 1.57
N ARG A 70 2.79 -4.99 0.58
CA ARG A 70 3.28 -5.17 -0.81
C ARG A 70 3.77 -3.86 -1.41
N PHE A 71 2.98 -2.79 -1.30
CA PHE A 71 3.39 -1.45 -1.76
C PHE A 71 4.70 -0.99 -1.12
N LEU A 72 4.86 -1.12 0.21
CA LEU A 72 6.10 -0.79 0.90
C LEU A 72 7.30 -1.60 0.38
N THR A 73 7.08 -2.85 -0.03
CA THR A 73 8.13 -3.72 -0.58
C THR A 73 8.58 -3.25 -1.95
N VAL A 74 7.64 -2.87 -2.81
CA VAL A 74 7.92 -2.32 -4.16
C VAL A 74 8.75 -1.02 -4.06
N ILE A 75 8.38 -0.11 -3.15
CA ILE A 75 9.13 1.14 -2.95
C ILE A 75 10.55 0.87 -2.40
N ARG A 76 10.69 -0.04 -1.41
CA ARG A 76 12.00 -0.37 -0.80
C ARG A 76 12.97 -0.96 -1.81
N LYS A 77 12.51 -1.85 -2.70
CA LYS A 77 13.35 -2.53 -3.69
C LYS A 77 14.11 -1.54 -4.58
N ASN A 78 13.50 -0.39 -4.87
CA ASN A 78 14.06 0.62 -5.78
C ASN A 78 14.52 1.90 -5.05
N ASN A 79 14.46 1.92 -3.71
CA ASN A 79 14.81 3.07 -2.87
C ASN A 79 14.04 4.37 -3.21
N GLU A 80 12.76 4.24 -3.56
CA GLU A 80 11.92 5.34 -4.10
C GLU A 80 11.14 6.10 -3.00
N TYR A 81 11.42 5.86 -1.71
CA TYR A 81 10.69 6.49 -0.60
C TYR A 81 10.76 8.02 -0.64
N SER A 82 11.96 8.56 -0.88
CA SER A 82 12.20 10.00 -0.91
C SER A 82 11.58 10.70 -2.12
N ASP A 83 11.17 9.95 -3.14
CA ASP A 83 10.63 10.49 -4.38
C ASP A 83 9.10 10.64 -4.33
N LEU A 84 8.46 10.01 -3.33
CA LEU A 84 7.03 10.15 -3.09
C LEU A 84 6.74 11.44 -2.35
N LYS A 85 5.70 12.13 -2.83
CA LYS A 85 5.15 13.31 -2.17
C LYS A 85 4.10 12.90 -1.16
N ASP A 86 3.98 13.68 -0.11
CA ASP A 86 2.90 13.53 0.87
C ASP A 86 1.53 13.67 0.18
N GLU A 87 0.54 12.94 0.69
CA GLU A 87 -0.84 12.99 0.21
C GLU A 87 -1.76 13.30 1.38
N CYS A 88 -2.42 14.47 1.31
CA CYS A 88 -3.26 14.97 2.41
C CYS A 88 -2.55 14.92 3.79
N GLU A 89 -1.29 15.38 3.85
CA GLU A 89 -0.43 15.39 5.05
C GLU A 89 0.00 13.99 5.55
N PHE A 90 -0.36 12.92 4.84
CA PHE A 90 0.19 11.61 5.09
C PHE A 90 1.52 11.43 4.37
N THR A 91 2.56 11.09 5.13
CA THR A 91 3.72 10.38 4.60
C THR A 91 3.40 8.88 4.49
N VAL A 92 4.25 8.13 3.78
CA VAL A 92 4.14 6.67 3.67
C VAL A 92 4.23 6.02 5.07
N GLU A 93 5.11 6.51 5.93
CA GLU A 93 5.28 6.01 7.29
C GLU A 93 4.02 6.27 8.13
N LEU A 94 3.49 7.50 8.09
CA LEU A 94 2.31 7.87 8.88
C LEU A 94 1.09 7.05 8.48
N LEU A 95 0.88 6.84 7.18
CA LEU A 95 -0.22 6.01 6.70
C LEU A 95 0.01 4.53 7.07
N GLY A 96 1.26 4.07 7.10
CA GLY A 96 1.60 2.74 7.62
C GLY A 96 1.25 2.55 9.10
N GLU A 97 1.54 3.54 9.95
CA GLU A 97 1.12 3.51 11.36
C GLU A 97 -0.40 3.51 11.51
N TYR A 98 -1.10 4.28 10.68
CA TYR A 98 -2.56 4.27 10.65
C TYR A 98 -3.13 2.88 10.33
N TYR A 99 -2.58 2.17 9.35
CA TYR A 99 -2.99 0.80 9.03
C TYR A 99 -2.71 -0.21 10.16
N LYS A 100 -1.61 -0.04 10.91
CA LYS A 100 -1.34 -0.87 12.11
C LYS A 100 -2.45 -0.70 13.16
N VAL A 101 -2.86 0.53 13.41
CA VAL A 101 -3.92 0.85 14.38
C VAL A 101 -5.26 0.26 13.95
N ILE A 102 -5.62 0.36 12.66
CA ILE A 102 -6.83 -0.31 12.14
C ILE A 102 -6.74 -1.82 12.33
N HIS A 103 -5.59 -2.42 12.03
CA HIS A 103 -5.40 -3.85 12.17
C HIS A 103 -5.58 -4.31 13.62
N SER A 104 -5.00 -3.60 14.59
CA SER A 104 -5.14 -3.94 16.02
C SER A 104 -6.59 -3.91 16.48
N PHE A 105 -7.36 -2.88 16.09
CA PHE A 105 -8.79 -2.80 16.43
C PHE A 105 -9.59 -3.99 15.88
N ARG A 106 -9.28 -4.46 14.66
CA ARG A 106 -9.94 -5.64 14.09
C ARG A 106 -9.56 -6.92 14.80
N SER A 107 -8.30 -7.07 15.19
CA SER A 107 -7.82 -8.25 15.91
C SER A 107 -8.41 -8.36 17.32
N ASP A 108 -8.62 -7.23 17.99
CA ASP A 108 -9.18 -7.20 19.35
C ASP A 108 -10.68 -7.49 19.39
N ILE A 109 -11.44 -7.11 18.34
CA ILE A 109 -12.88 -7.42 18.24
C ILE A 109 -13.15 -8.93 18.03
N LEU A 110 -12.17 -9.67 17.50
CA LEU A 110 -12.30 -11.10 17.18
C LEU A 110 -11.81 -12.04 18.29
N ARG A 111 -11.40 -11.50 19.45
CA ARG A 111 -11.05 -12.25 20.67
C ARG A 111 -12.22 -12.32 21.63
#